data_AF-A0AAE0F710-F1
#
_entry.id   AF-A0AAE0F710-F1
#
_cell.length_a   1.000
_cell.length_b   1.000
_cell.length_c   1.000
_cell.angle_alpha   90.00
_cell.angle_beta   90.00
_cell.angle_gamma   90.00
#
_symmetry.space_group_name_H-M   'P 1'
#
loop_
_entity.id
_entity.type
_entity.pdbx_description
1 polymer ?
#
loop_
_entity_poly.entity_id
_entity_poly.type
_entity_poly.pdbx_seq_one_letter_code
_entity_poly.pdbx_strand_id
1 'polypeptide(L)'
;MTEDMEDRIRGALWGAFMGDALAMPSHWYYGGFGQVQADYGGPITTYIKPKTDLQGSIMNLSNTGGAGRGSCDGDIIGSVINHGKKKYWERGRSCHYHCTLEAGENTLEAQLLLVLLQSINANDGVFNQDDFRQRYIHFMTTPGTHNDAYASTCHRMFFANLKIRGSISRLAMLSQSPLFVRVWPCLTVYAATVYYRPQINRDTNPVAKSQEATTTVDTIT
;
A
#
# COMPACT_ATOMS: atom_id res chain seq x y z
N MET A 1 10.13 6.16 -25.95
CA MET A 1 8.91 5.49 -25.45
C MET A 1 7.83 5.63 -26.51
N THR A 2 7.06 4.59 -26.80
CA THR A 2 5.94 4.71 -27.75
C THR A 2 4.79 5.47 -27.10
N GLU A 3 3.97 6.16 -27.89
CA GLU A 3 2.80 6.90 -27.40
C GLU A 3 1.84 5.98 -26.62
N ASP A 4 1.61 4.77 -27.10
CA ASP A 4 0.82 3.72 -26.40
C ASP A 4 1.39 3.36 -25.03
N MET A 5 2.72 3.23 -24.90
CA MET A 5 3.34 2.90 -23.61
C MET A 5 3.20 4.06 -22.62
N GLU A 6 3.36 5.29 -23.11
CA GLU A 6 3.20 6.48 -22.29
C GLU A 6 1.77 6.61 -21.74
N ASP A 7 0.77 6.40 -22.58
CA ASP A 7 -0.64 6.43 -22.17
C ASP A 7 -0.94 5.37 -21.11
N ARG A 8 -0.45 4.14 -21.30
CA ARG A 8 -0.61 3.05 -20.33
C ARG A 8 0.05 3.35 -18.99
N ILE A 9 1.22 3.99 -18.98
CA ILE A 9 1.91 4.41 -17.74
C ILE A 9 1.12 5.51 -17.05
N ARG A 10 0.66 6.54 -17.79
CA ARG A 10 -0.17 7.62 -17.25
C ARG A 10 -1.46 7.06 -16.64
N GLY A 11 -2.16 6.19 -17.37
CA GLY A 11 -3.37 5.53 -16.91
C GLY A 11 -3.16 4.67 -15.66
N ALA A 12 -2.04 3.94 -15.57
CA ALA A 12 -1.70 3.16 -14.39
C ALA A 12 -1.44 4.04 -13.16
N LEU A 13 -0.69 5.15 -13.33
CA LEU A 13 -0.40 6.08 -12.24
C LEU A 13 -1.67 6.80 -11.77
N TRP A 14 -2.45 7.38 -12.69
CA TRP A 14 -3.71 8.02 -12.34
C TRP A 14 -4.71 7.03 -11.73
N GLY A 15 -4.84 5.84 -12.31
CA GLY A 15 -5.72 4.79 -11.83
C GLY A 15 -5.38 4.33 -10.41
N ALA A 16 -4.09 4.26 -10.06
CA ALA A 16 -3.64 4.01 -8.69
C ALA A 16 -4.20 5.06 -7.71
N PHE A 17 -3.90 6.34 -7.90
CA PHE A 17 -4.35 7.39 -6.98
C PHE A 17 -5.87 7.57 -6.96
N MET A 18 -6.53 7.47 -8.13
CA MET A 18 -7.98 7.56 -8.21
C MET A 18 -8.65 6.37 -7.52
N GLY A 19 -8.10 5.17 -7.68
CA GLY A 19 -8.60 3.94 -7.07
C GLY A 19 -8.46 3.96 -5.56
N ASP A 20 -7.30 4.38 -5.02
CA ASP A 20 -7.10 4.56 -3.58
C ASP A 20 -8.12 5.53 -2.98
N ALA A 21 -8.22 6.74 -3.54
CA ALA A 21 -9.12 7.77 -3.03
C ALA A 21 -10.60 7.37 -3.12
N LEU A 22 -11.01 6.62 -4.16
CA LEU A 22 -12.37 6.12 -4.32
C LEU A 22 -12.70 4.98 -3.34
N ALA A 23 -11.75 4.08 -3.10
CA ALA A 23 -11.93 2.90 -2.25
C ALA A 23 -11.81 3.22 -0.74
N MET A 24 -11.03 4.24 -0.39
CA MET A 24 -10.69 4.63 0.97
C MET A 24 -11.87 4.69 1.96
N PRO A 25 -13.06 5.22 1.61
CA PRO A 25 -14.19 5.30 2.53
C PRO A 25 -14.80 3.94 2.91
N SER A 26 -14.47 2.87 2.16
CA SER A 26 -14.91 1.49 2.43
C SER A 26 -13.87 0.64 3.15
N HIS A 27 -12.67 1.17 3.42
CA HIS A 27 -11.61 0.41 4.06
C HIS A 27 -12.03 -0.08 5.45
N TRP A 28 -11.68 -1.33 5.77
CA TRP A 28 -11.87 -1.95 7.09
C TRP A 28 -13.32 -2.19 7.54
N TYR A 29 -14.28 -2.14 6.61
CA TYR A 29 -15.65 -2.62 6.84
C TYR A 29 -15.67 -4.15 6.95
N TYR A 30 -15.43 -4.68 8.15
CA TYR A 30 -15.44 -6.14 8.39
C TYR A 30 -16.82 -6.77 8.19
N GLY A 31 -17.91 -5.99 8.26
CA GLY A 31 -19.27 -6.42 7.90
C GLY A 31 -19.52 -6.45 6.39
N GLY A 32 -18.53 -6.11 5.56
CA GLY A 32 -18.62 -6.13 4.11
C GLY A 32 -19.61 -5.11 3.54
N PHE A 33 -20.16 -5.42 2.38
CA PHE A 33 -21.04 -4.53 1.62
C PHE A 33 -22.26 -4.05 2.40
N GLY A 34 -22.87 -4.91 3.23
CA GLY A 34 -24.05 -4.52 4.01
C GLY A 34 -23.78 -3.37 4.98
N GLN A 35 -22.58 -3.35 5.57
CA GLN A 35 -22.18 -2.27 6.48
C GLN A 35 -21.82 -0.98 5.70
N VAL A 36 -21.16 -1.11 4.54
CA VAL A 36 -20.91 0.03 3.63
C VAL A 36 -22.23 0.65 3.17
N GLN A 37 -23.21 -0.17 2.79
CA GLN A 37 -24.53 0.28 2.37
C GLN A 37 -25.28 0.98 3.51
N ALA A 38 -25.16 0.50 4.75
CA ALA A 38 -25.77 1.15 5.90
C ALA A 38 -25.22 2.57 6.15
N ASP A 39 -23.91 2.77 5.97
CA ASP A 39 -23.28 4.06 6.23
C ASP A 39 -23.41 5.06 5.07
N TYR A 40 -23.40 4.57 3.82
CA TYR A 40 -23.33 5.41 2.61
C TYR A 40 -24.57 5.32 1.72
N GLY A 41 -25.55 4.50 2.06
CA GLY A 41 -26.82 4.38 1.33
C GLY A 41 -26.75 3.58 0.02
N GLY A 42 -25.60 2.99 -0.31
CA GLY A 42 -25.40 2.22 -1.53
C GLY A 42 -23.93 2.04 -1.91
N PRO A 43 -23.65 1.57 -3.13
CA PRO A 43 -22.29 1.51 -3.67
C PRO A 43 -21.67 2.91 -3.74
N ILE A 44 -20.39 3.00 -3.36
CA ILE A 44 -19.62 4.24 -3.49
C ILE A 44 -19.23 4.41 -4.97
N THR A 45 -19.70 5.50 -5.58
CA THR A 45 -19.53 5.78 -7.02
C THR A 45 -18.82 7.11 -7.29
N THR A 46 -18.51 7.88 -6.24
CA THR A 46 -17.79 9.15 -6.30
C THR A 46 -16.87 9.28 -5.10
N TYR A 47 -15.98 10.27 -5.13
CA TYR A 47 -15.17 10.63 -3.98
C TYR A 47 -16.07 11.14 -2.85
N ILE A 48 -16.01 10.45 -1.72
CA ILE A 48 -16.77 10.80 -0.52
C ILE A 48 -15.84 10.83 0.68
N LYS A 49 -16.19 11.67 1.66
CA LYS A 49 -15.49 11.69 2.93
C LYS A 49 -15.81 10.42 3.73
N PRO A 50 -14.82 9.73 4.32
CA PRO A 50 -15.08 8.59 5.18
C PRO A 50 -15.89 9.01 6.42
N LYS A 51 -16.71 8.10 6.93
CA LYS A 51 -17.33 8.29 8.25
C LYS A 51 -16.25 8.48 9.31
N THR A 52 -16.53 9.26 10.34
CA THR A 52 -15.60 9.41 11.47
C THR A 52 -15.59 8.18 12.35
N ASP A 53 -16.77 7.60 12.60
CA ASP A 53 -16.95 6.39 13.39
C ASP A 53 -17.22 5.19 12.46
N LEU A 54 -16.71 4.03 12.85
CA LEU A 54 -16.89 2.77 12.12
C LEU A 54 -17.16 1.65 13.13
N GLN A 55 -18.41 1.16 13.15
CA GLN A 55 -18.80 0.06 14.04
C GLN A 55 -17.90 -1.17 13.81
N GLY A 56 -17.36 -1.73 14.89
CA GLY A 56 -16.49 -2.90 14.80
C GLY A 56 -15.05 -2.58 14.38
N SER A 57 -14.68 -1.30 14.23
CA SER A 57 -13.28 -0.90 14.07
C SER A 57 -12.44 -1.40 15.25
N ILE A 58 -11.30 -2.01 14.92
CA ILE A 58 -10.30 -2.49 15.90
C ILE A 58 -9.06 -1.61 15.93
N MET A 59 -9.09 -0.42 15.30
CA MET A 59 -7.95 0.51 15.32
C MET A 59 -7.55 0.84 16.76
N ASN A 60 -8.53 1.05 17.63
CA ASN A 60 -8.32 1.29 19.05
C ASN A 60 -7.69 0.12 19.81
N LEU A 61 -7.55 -1.09 19.24
CA LEU A 61 -6.89 -2.23 19.87
C LEU A 61 -5.39 -2.31 19.51
N SER A 62 -4.94 -1.49 18.54
CA SER A 62 -3.58 -1.51 18.02
C SER A 62 -2.58 -0.80 18.95
N ASN A 63 -1.34 -1.28 18.96
CA ASN A 63 -0.26 -0.71 19.75
C ASN A 63 0.25 0.63 19.15
N THR A 64 0.17 1.75 19.86
CA THR A 64 0.60 3.05 19.28
C THR A 64 2.11 3.26 19.25
N GLY A 65 2.91 2.36 19.82
CA GLY A 65 4.38 2.41 19.87
C GLY A 65 5.09 1.23 19.19
N GLY A 66 4.37 0.27 18.63
CA GLY A 66 4.96 -0.97 18.11
C GLY A 66 3.99 -1.83 17.31
N ALA A 67 4.28 -3.12 17.22
CA ALA A 67 3.52 -4.05 16.38
C ALA A 67 2.21 -4.53 17.02
N GLY A 68 1.26 -4.89 16.15
CA GLY A 68 0.09 -5.69 16.52
C GLY A 68 -0.88 -4.98 17.48
N ARG A 69 -1.66 -5.79 18.20
CA ARG A 69 -2.54 -5.35 19.28
C ARG A 69 -1.71 -5.07 20.54
N GLY A 70 -2.01 -4.01 21.25
CA GLY A 70 -1.24 -3.59 22.44
C GLY A 70 -1.66 -2.22 22.94
N SER A 71 -0.98 -1.70 23.97
CA SER A 71 -1.40 -0.47 24.63
C SER A 71 -1.36 0.76 23.72
N CYS A 72 -2.14 1.78 24.08
CA CYS A 72 -2.10 3.09 23.45
C CYS A 72 -1.12 4.06 24.15
N ASP A 73 -0.20 3.55 24.97
CA ASP A 73 0.73 4.40 25.73
C ASP A 73 1.92 4.84 24.88
N GLY A 74 2.25 4.08 23.83
CA GLY A 74 3.31 4.39 22.89
C GLY A 74 3.10 5.73 22.16
N ASP A 75 4.21 6.33 21.74
CA ASP A 75 4.26 7.69 21.20
C ASP A 75 4.67 7.74 19.72
N ILE A 76 4.81 6.60 19.04
CA ILE A 76 5.08 6.58 17.61
C ILE A 76 3.92 7.23 16.86
N ILE A 77 2.68 6.76 17.10
CA ILE A 77 1.48 7.46 16.63
C ILE A 77 1.23 8.70 17.49
N GLY A 78 1.05 9.84 16.83
CA GLY A 78 0.68 11.11 17.44
C GLY A 78 1.85 12.06 17.68
N SER A 79 3.04 11.53 17.99
CA SER A 79 4.23 12.35 18.25
C SER A 79 5.32 12.19 17.19
N VAL A 80 5.64 10.96 16.74
CA VAL A 80 6.69 10.71 15.74
C VAL A 80 6.13 10.69 14.31
N ILE A 81 4.96 10.09 14.14
CA ILE A 81 4.22 10.00 12.86
C ILE A 81 2.71 10.23 13.13
N ASN A 82 1.91 10.49 12.10
CA ASN A 82 0.48 10.79 12.24
C ASN A 82 0.22 11.86 13.32
N HIS A 83 0.93 12.98 13.22
CA HIS A 83 0.99 14.02 14.25
C HIS A 83 -0.39 14.50 14.70
N GLY A 84 -0.63 14.51 16.02
CA GLY A 84 -1.89 14.95 16.62
C GLY A 84 -3.09 13.99 16.42
N LYS A 85 -2.87 12.80 15.86
CA LYS A 85 -3.94 11.83 15.55
C LYS A 85 -4.10 10.71 16.58
N LYS A 86 -3.29 10.68 17.66
CA LYS A 86 -3.37 9.63 18.72
C LYS A 86 -4.77 9.49 19.34
N LYS A 87 -5.52 10.58 19.45
CA LYS A 87 -6.91 10.60 19.95
C LYS A 87 -7.87 9.65 19.22
N TYR A 88 -7.61 9.32 17.95
CA TYR A 88 -8.43 8.38 17.19
C TYR A 88 -8.13 6.90 17.53
N TRP A 89 -6.99 6.63 18.17
CA TRP A 89 -6.50 5.31 18.56
C TRP A 89 -6.80 4.95 20.02
N GLU A 90 -7.40 5.87 20.77
CA GLU A 90 -7.68 5.70 22.21
C GLU A 90 -8.67 4.54 22.46
N ARG A 91 -8.45 3.83 23.57
CA ARG A 91 -9.33 2.72 23.98
C ARG A 91 -10.77 3.19 24.12
N GLY A 92 -11.71 2.32 23.74
CA GLY A 92 -13.14 2.60 23.79
C GLY A 92 -13.68 3.41 22.61
N ARG A 93 -12.81 3.96 21.75
CA ARG A 93 -13.22 4.60 20.49
C ARG A 93 -13.42 3.55 19.39
N SER A 94 -14.36 3.76 18.49
CA SER A 94 -14.52 2.94 17.28
C SER A 94 -14.47 3.84 16.05
N CYS A 95 -13.31 4.48 15.84
CA CYS A 95 -13.10 5.41 14.74
C CYS A 95 -12.82 4.64 13.43
N HIS A 96 -13.27 5.19 12.30
CA HIS A 96 -12.81 4.76 10.98
C HIS A 96 -11.30 5.00 10.85
N TYR A 97 -10.61 4.13 10.15
CA TYR A 97 -9.14 4.16 10.04
C TYR A 97 -8.66 5.47 9.42
N HIS A 98 -9.36 5.89 8.37
CA HIS A 98 -9.08 7.12 7.63
C HIS A 98 -9.99 8.29 8.04
N CYS A 99 -10.53 8.31 9.27
CA CYS A 99 -11.54 9.27 9.74
C CYS A 99 -11.20 10.76 9.60
N THR A 100 -9.95 11.08 9.29
CA THR A 100 -9.46 12.45 9.12
C THR A 100 -9.33 12.86 7.67
N LEU A 101 -9.30 11.93 6.72
CA LEU A 101 -9.17 12.24 5.29
C LEU A 101 -10.42 12.94 4.77
N GLU A 102 -10.23 13.75 3.73
CA GLU A 102 -11.32 14.38 2.98
C GLU A 102 -11.72 13.58 1.75
N ALA A 103 -12.85 13.96 1.13
CA ALA A 103 -13.29 13.36 -0.13
C ALA A 103 -12.21 13.55 -1.21
N GLY A 104 -11.75 12.46 -1.80
CA GLY A 104 -10.74 12.47 -2.87
C GLY A 104 -9.30 12.55 -2.35
N GLU A 105 -9.10 12.62 -1.03
CA GLU A 105 -7.77 12.54 -0.44
C GLU A 105 -7.26 11.08 -0.47
N ASN A 106 -5.98 10.92 -0.80
CA ASN A 106 -5.33 9.62 -0.83
C ASN A 106 -4.95 9.16 0.59
N THR A 107 -5.01 7.86 0.84
CA THR A 107 -4.47 7.23 2.04
C THR A 107 -2.97 7.44 2.15
N LEU A 108 -2.43 7.20 3.35
CA LEU A 108 -0.99 7.25 3.59
C LEU A 108 -0.18 6.42 2.58
N GLU A 109 -0.66 5.22 2.23
CA GLU A 109 0.07 4.28 1.36
C GLU A 109 0.22 4.83 -0.07
N ALA A 110 -0.85 5.43 -0.62
CA ALA A 110 -0.78 6.09 -1.93
C ALA A 110 0.06 7.37 -1.88
N GLN A 111 0.00 8.16 -0.80
CA GLN A 111 0.92 9.30 -0.65
C GLN A 111 2.39 8.87 -0.59
N LEU A 112 2.70 7.72 0.02
CA LEU A 112 4.04 7.14 0.02
C LEU A 112 4.49 6.63 -1.36
N LEU A 113 3.57 6.14 -2.19
CA LEU A 113 3.85 5.87 -3.60
C LEU A 113 4.27 7.16 -4.32
N LEU A 114 3.60 8.29 -4.07
CA LEU A 114 4.01 9.58 -4.65
C LEU A 114 5.41 9.99 -4.18
N VAL A 115 5.75 9.80 -2.90
CA VAL A 115 7.11 10.05 -2.38
C VAL A 115 8.16 9.18 -3.09
N LEU A 116 7.84 7.91 -3.36
CA LEU A 116 8.72 7.02 -4.14
C LEU A 116 8.91 7.52 -5.58
N LEU A 117 7.83 7.89 -6.26
CA LEU A 117 7.89 8.40 -7.63
C LEU A 117 8.70 9.70 -7.71
N GLN A 118 8.55 10.59 -6.73
CA GLN A 118 9.35 11.81 -6.62
C GLN A 118 10.84 11.51 -6.43
N SER A 119 11.17 10.50 -5.62
CA SER A 119 12.55 10.03 -5.45
C SER A 119 13.13 9.52 -6.77
N ILE A 120 12.42 8.64 -7.46
CA ILE A 120 12.84 8.08 -8.75
C ILE A 120 13.04 9.21 -9.78
N ASN A 121 12.10 10.14 -9.86
CA ASN A 121 12.19 11.28 -10.78
C ASN A 121 13.38 12.20 -10.46
N ALA A 122 13.70 12.40 -9.18
CA ALA A 122 14.85 13.21 -8.77
C ALA A 122 16.20 12.51 -9.00
N ASN A 123 16.20 11.22 -9.30
CA ASN A 123 17.40 10.41 -9.56
C ASN A 123 17.39 9.87 -11.00
N ASP A 124 16.99 10.70 -11.97
CA ASP A 124 17.00 10.40 -13.41
C ASP A 124 16.29 9.09 -13.79
N GLY A 125 15.19 8.77 -13.10
CA GLY A 125 14.41 7.56 -13.33
C GLY A 125 14.97 6.30 -12.65
N VAL A 126 16.01 6.44 -11.82
CA VAL A 126 16.66 5.33 -11.12
C VAL A 126 16.21 5.28 -9.66
N PHE A 127 15.89 4.09 -9.18
CA PHE A 127 15.61 3.90 -7.76
C PHE A 127 16.89 4.10 -6.93
N ASN A 128 16.84 5.06 -6.01
CA ASN A 128 17.87 5.31 -5.01
C ASN A 128 17.32 5.07 -3.61
N GLN A 129 17.80 4.02 -2.95
CA GLN A 129 17.30 3.61 -1.63
C GLN A 129 17.54 4.69 -0.56
N ASP A 130 18.68 5.37 -0.60
CA ASP A 130 19.04 6.37 0.40
C ASP A 130 18.20 7.63 0.27
N ASP A 131 18.01 8.11 -0.96
CA ASP A 131 17.14 9.26 -1.23
C ASP A 131 15.68 8.97 -0.86
N PHE A 132 15.12 7.83 -1.29
CA PHE A 132 13.76 7.45 -0.92
C PHE A 132 13.59 7.35 0.59
N ARG A 133 14.53 6.71 1.29
CA ARG A 133 14.48 6.56 2.74
C ARG A 133 14.52 7.91 3.46
N GLN A 134 15.35 8.85 3.01
CA GLN A 134 15.40 10.20 3.59
C GLN A 134 14.07 10.94 3.38
N ARG A 135 13.50 10.88 2.18
CA ARG A 135 12.19 11.47 1.88
C ARG A 135 11.07 10.83 2.67
N TYR A 136 11.05 9.50 2.79
CA TYR A 136 10.09 8.75 3.59
C TYR A 136 10.15 9.16 5.07
N ILE A 137 11.36 9.23 5.66
CA ILE A 137 11.53 9.69 7.05
C ILE A 137 11.00 11.12 7.17
N HIS A 138 11.47 12.04 6.31
CA HIS A 138 11.05 13.43 6.35
C HIS A 138 9.52 13.59 6.21
N PHE A 139 8.92 12.90 5.25
CA PHE A 139 7.48 12.91 5.01
C PHE A 139 6.70 12.43 6.24
N MET A 140 7.08 11.29 6.81
CA MET A 140 6.37 10.69 7.95
C MET A 140 6.55 11.48 9.25
N THR A 141 7.72 12.10 9.46
CA THR A 141 8.06 12.80 10.71
C THR A 141 7.85 14.31 10.68
N THR A 142 7.36 14.87 9.58
CA THR A 142 7.04 16.30 9.48
C THR A 142 5.54 16.50 9.69
N PRO A 143 5.10 17.30 10.68
CA PRO A 143 3.68 17.59 10.85
C PRO A 143 3.06 18.25 9.61
N GLY A 144 1.85 17.81 9.23
CA GLY A 144 1.07 18.41 8.15
C GLY A 144 1.39 17.92 6.73
N THR A 145 2.31 16.97 6.57
CA THR A 145 2.61 16.36 5.26
C THR A 145 1.52 15.41 4.75
N HIS A 146 0.77 14.81 5.66
CA HIS A 146 -0.39 13.97 5.35
C HIS A 146 -1.45 14.11 6.45
N ASN A 147 -2.71 13.87 6.09
CA ASN A 147 -3.83 14.00 7.03
C ASN A 147 -4.30 12.66 7.61
N ASP A 148 -3.82 11.52 7.10
CA ASP A 148 -4.31 10.19 7.48
C ASP A 148 -4.13 9.90 8.99
N ALA A 149 -5.17 9.39 9.64
CA ALA A 149 -5.16 8.99 11.04
C ALA A 149 -4.55 7.60 11.22
N TYR A 150 -4.51 6.79 10.17
CA TYR A 150 -4.00 5.43 10.24
C TYR A 150 -2.57 5.32 9.70
N ALA A 151 -1.79 4.45 10.34
CA ALA A 151 -0.53 3.94 9.80
C ALA A 151 -0.41 2.45 10.08
N SER A 152 -0.08 1.71 9.04
CA SER A 152 0.09 0.26 9.10
C SER A 152 1.22 -0.13 10.08
N THR A 153 1.18 -1.39 10.52
CA THR A 153 2.14 -1.91 11.51
C THR A 153 3.60 -1.75 11.04
N CYS A 154 3.86 -1.85 9.73
CA CYS A 154 5.22 -1.79 9.20
C CYS A 154 5.84 -0.39 9.40
N HIS A 155 5.08 0.70 9.21
CA HIS A 155 5.54 2.06 9.47
C HIS A 155 5.80 2.28 10.96
N ARG A 156 4.85 1.88 11.83
CA ARG A 156 5.03 1.97 13.29
C ARG A 156 6.30 1.25 13.74
N MET A 157 6.55 0.05 13.23
CA MET A 157 7.74 -0.72 13.55
C MET A 157 9.03 -0.11 13.00
N PHE A 158 8.99 0.48 11.81
CA PHE A 158 10.13 1.19 11.25
C PHE A 158 10.57 2.32 12.19
N PHE A 159 9.64 3.17 12.61
CA PHE A 159 9.95 4.32 13.47
C PHE A 159 10.23 3.93 14.92
N ALA A 160 9.60 2.88 15.45
CA ALA A 160 9.97 2.30 16.75
C ALA A 160 11.44 1.84 16.75
N ASN A 161 11.87 1.12 15.71
CA ASN A 161 13.25 0.67 15.57
C ASN A 161 14.23 1.84 15.33
N LEU A 162 13.82 2.85 14.54
CA LEU A 162 14.64 4.04 14.31
C LEU A 162 14.86 4.82 15.61
N LYS A 163 13.82 4.97 16.43
CA LYS A 163 13.87 5.66 17.73
C LYS A 163 14.81 4.94 18.71
N ILE A 164 14.71 3.61 18.81
CA ILE A 164 15.56 2.79 19.70
C ILE A 164 17.05 2.89 19.33
N ARG A 165 17.37 3.01 18.03
CA ARG A 165 18.76 2.98 17.54
C ARG A 165 19.52 4.31 17.65
N GLY A 166 18.90 5.35 18.20
CA GLY A 166 19.57 6.60 18.56
C GLY A 166 19.83 7.54 17.38
N SER A 167 18.87 8.43 17.14
CA SER A 167 18.92 9.65 16.33
C SER A 167 19.18 9.51 14.81
N ILE A 168 18.48 10.37 14.07
CA ILE A 168 18.43 10.51 12.60
C ILE A 168 19.82 10.74 11.96
N SER A 169 20.86 10.97 12.77
CA SER A 169 22.23 11.28 12.37
C SER A 169 23.17 10.07 12.15
N ARG A 170 22.74 8.81 12.34
CA ARG A 170 23.54 7.61 11.99
C ARG A 170 22.84 6.70 10.97
N LEU A 171 22.55 7.24 9.78
CA LEU A 171 21.97 6.46 8.67
C LEU A 171 22.99 5.82 7.72
N ALA A 172 24.29 5.93 7.99
CA ALA A 172 25.35 5.32 7.19
C ALA A 172 25.52 3.79 7.39
N MET A 173 24.75 3.15 8.28
CA MET A 173 24.96 1.74 8.65
C MET A 173 23.74 0.83 8.40
N LEU A 174 22.97 1.12 7.36
CA LEU A 174 21.80 0.31 6.98
C LEU A 174 21.83 -0.22 5.54
N SER A 175 22.95 -0.10 4.81
CA SER A 175 23.13 -0.79 3.53
C SER A 175 23.25 -2.32 3.66
N GLN A 176 23.25 -2.88 4.88
CA GLN A 176 23.44 -4.32 5.12
C GLN A 176 22.48 -4.98 6.13
N SER A 177 21.32 -4.38 6.45
CA SER A 177 20.35 -5.04 7.35
C SER A 177 19.16 -5.67 6.58
N PRO A 178 18.88 -6.98 6.73
CA PRO A 178 17.79 -7.69 6.02
C PRO A 178 16.37 -7.29 6.44
N LEU A 179 16.20 -6.26 7.29
CA LEU A 179 14.91 -5.77 7.76
C LEU A 179 14.16 -4.91 6.72
N PHE A 180 14.85 -4.35 5.72
CA PHE A 180 14.18 -3.58 4.64
C PHE A 180 13.36 -4.48 3.71
N VAL A 181 13.77 -5.75 3.57
CA VAL A 181 13.05 -6.79 2.80
C VAL A 181 11.70 -7.15 3.44
N ARG A 182 11.47 -6.82 4.71
CA ARG A 182 10.20 -7.07 5.41
C ARG A 182 9.21 -5.89 5.42
N VAL A 183 9.64 -4.69 5.03
CA VAL A 183 8.73 -3.53 4.81
C VAL A 183 8.20 -3.54 3.36
N TRP A 184 8.91 -4.23 2.48
CA TRP A 184 8.65 -4.39 1.04
C TRP A 184 7.29 -5.02 0.65
N PRO A 185 6.64 -5.91 1.43
CA PRO A 185 5.39 -6.52 0.97
C PRO A 185 4.22 -5.55 0.83
N CYS A 186 4.20 -4.42 1.54
CA CYS A 186 3.05 -3.50 1.50
C CYS A 186 3.04 -2.61 0.24
N LEU A 187 4.21 -2.15 -0.24
CA LEU A 187 4.28 -1.46 -1.54
C LEU A 187 4.19 -2.43 -2.74
N THR A 188 4.63 -3.68 -2.57
CA THR A 188 4.56 -4.67 -3.64
C THR A 188 3.11 -5.09 -3.93
N VAL A 189 2.23 -5.16 -2.92
CA VAL A 189 0.81 -5.47 -3.15
C VAL A 189 0.10 -4.36 -3.94
N TYR A 190 0.59 -3.12 -3.89
CA TYR A 190 0.05 -2.02 -4.68
C TYR A 190 0.62 -1.96 -6.12
N ALA A 191 1.86 -2.44 -6.34
CA ALA A 191 2.50 -2.50 -7.66
C ALA A 191 2.23 -3.82 -8.44
N ALA A 192 1.85 -4.91 -7.75
CA ALA A 192 1.72 -6.24 -8.35
C ALA A 192 0.45 -6.46 -9.19
N THR A 193 -0.50 -5.52 -9.20
CA THR A 193 -1.64 -5.55 -10.14
C THR A 193 -1.28 -5.09 -11.55
N VAL A 194 -0.06 -4.56 -11.79
CA VAL A 194 0.37 -4.09 -13.13
C VAL A 194 1.47 -4.97 -13.77
N TYR A 195 2.09 -5.89 -13.03
CA TYR A 195 3.10 -6.81 -13.57
C TYR A 195 2.88 -8.26 -13.12
N TYR A 196 1.85 -8.91 -13.67
CA TYR A 196 1.86 -10.37 -13.83
C TYR A 196 1.87 -10.70 -15.32
N ARG A 197 3.08 -10.83 -15.87
CA ARG A 197 3.30 -11.46 -17.18
C ARG A 197 3.94 -12.82 -16.90
N PRO A 198 3.22 -13.95 -17.03
CA PRO A 198 3.89 -15.22 -17.07
C PRO A 198 4.75 -15.23 -18.34
N GLN A 199 6.06 -15.40 -18.19
CA GLN A 199 6.91 -15.81 -19.30
C GLN A 199 6.50 -17.23 -19.70
N ILE A 200 5.56 -17.35 -20.63
CA ILE A 200 5.40 -18.57 -21.41
C ILE A 200 6.35 -18.43 -22.60
N ASN A 201 7.38 -19.26 -22.53
CA ASN A 201 8.42 -19.48 -23.53
C ASN A 201 7.79 -19.66 -24.92
N ARG A 202 7.91 -18.64 -25.78
CA ARG A 202 7.68 -18.77 -27.22
C ARG A 202 9.01 -19.14 -27.84
N ASP A 203 9.29 -20.44 -27.92
CA ASP A 203 10.20 -21.04 -28.90
C ASP A 203 10.14 -22.58 -28.78
N THR A 204 9.02 -23.16 -29.24
CA THR A 204 9.00 -24.44 -29.96
C THR A 204 7.75 -24.46 -30.86
N ASN A 205 7.95 -24.31 -32.17
CA ASN A 205 6.96 -24.54 -33.23
C ASN A 205 7.76 -25.15 -34.41
N PRO A 206 7.24 -25.98 -35.33
CA PRO A 206 5.88 -26.52 -35.49
C PRO A 206 5.82 -28.04 -35.80
N VAL A 207 4.69 -28.68 -35.48
CA VAL A 207 4.31 -29.98 -36.08
C VAL A 207 3.31 -29.72 -37.21
N ALA A 208 3.79 -29.76 -38.45
CA ALA A 208 3.03 -30.19 -39.63
C ALA A 208 3.99 -30.36 -40.82
N LYS A 209 4.53 -31.58 -41.00
CA LYS A 209 4.85 -32.14 -42.32
C LYS A 209 4.53 -33.64 -42.32
N SER A 210 3.68 -33.98 -43.28
CA SER A 210 3.24 -35.28 -43.78
C SER A 210 4.32 -36.34 -43.99
N GLN A 211 3.99 -37.60 -43.66
CA GLN A 211 4.35 -38.85 -44.36
C GLN A 211 3.43 -39.95 -43.79
N GLU A 212 2.36 -40.30 -44.53
CA GLU A 212 2.22 -41.51 -45.35
C GLU A 212 1.78 -42.78 -44.61
N ALA A 213 0.50 -43.11 -44.82
CA ALA A 213 -0.17 -44.41 -44.89
C ALA A 213 0.61 -45.69 -44.52
N THR A 214 0.07 -46.52 -43.63
CA THR A 214 -0.39 -47.88 -43.99
C THR A 214 -1.32 -48.50 -42.94
N THR A 215 -2.39 -49.09 -43.48
CA THR A 215 -3.34 -50.10 -42.99
C THR A 215 -2.85 -51.06 -41.89
N THR A 216 -3.70 -51.33 -40.91
CA THR A 216 -4.21 -52.70 -40.63
C THR A 216 -5.51 -52.66 -39.83
N VAL A 217 -6.48 -53.38 -40.37
CA VAL A 217 -7.73 -53.82 -39.73
C VAL A 217 -7.42 -55.09 -38.95
N ASP A 218 -8.12 -55.32 -37.83
CA ASP A 218 -8.77 -56.59 -37.44
C ASP A 218 -8.68 -57.01 -35.96
N THR A 219 -9.91 -57.13 -35.41
CA THR A 219 -10.47 -58.16 -34.49
C THR A 219 -10.03 -58.35 -33.03
N ILE A 220 -11.06 -58.21 -32.18
CA ILE A 220 -11.60 -59.19 -31.19
C ILE A 220 -10.65 -59.68 -30.08
N THR A 221 -10.95 -59.29 -28.84
CA THR A 221 -11.60 -60.14 -27.82
C THR A 221 -12.23 -59.28 -26.74
#